data_AF-A0A9P4QQ00-F1
#
_entry.id   AF-A0A9P4QQ00-F1
#
_cell.length_a   1.000
_cell.length_b   1.000
_cell.length_c   1.000
_cell.angle_alpha   90.00
_cell.angle_beta   90.00
_cell.angle_gamma   90.00
#
_symmetry.space_group_name_H-M   'P 1'
#
loop_
_entity.id
_entity.type
_entity.pdbx_description
1 polymer ?
#
loop_
_entity_poly.entity_id
_entity_poly.type
_entity_poly.pdbx_seq_one_letter_code
_entity_poly.pdbx_strand_id
1 'polypeptide(L)'
;MSFRHALIALASCAVVPLVLAGPLSTRAIGNDCTRIRLQGAWLVADCLTGQDSTTRIESTVWLASKIGNDNAILKWGVDGNYQRSCTDCQLTDGAKLTCSCRPNIGQPQSTTLDLDQHIRSYSGHLLSDLSGPRTAPRTTSSIKIPADVTWALAPGGESTFTENPTNSPPPAQDPDLSCRYNRITSDGLPAFCDNFRVPVSTPVWEQYRSMRAEAPGGAWAFEYYGGLDCAGEALKVVGPGGYGVCDVLSMNVVAVTVRPLWNADV
;
A
#
# COMPACT_ATOMS: atom_id res chain seq x y z
N MET A 1 -63.67 -41.25 -1.60
CA MET A 1 -63.38 -40.16 -0.64
C MET A 1 -61.91 -39.81 -0.76
N SER A 2 -61.57 -38.64 -1.32
CA SER A 2 -60.19 -38.20 -1.51
C SER A 2 -60.14 -36.68 -1.29
N PHE A 3 -59.67 -36.26 -0.11
CA PHE A 3 -59.51 -34.85 0.24
C PHE A 3 -58.09 -34.38 -0.09
N ARG A 4 -57.96 -33.45 -1.05
CA ARG A 4 -56.71 -32.74 -1.34
C ARG A 4 -56.64 -31.51 -0.43
N HIS A 5 -55.60 -31.43 0.39
CA HIS A 5 -55.29 -30.25 1.20
C HIS A 5 -54.36 -29.33 0.40
N ALA A 6 -54.80 -28.08 0.20
CA ALA A 6 -54.00 -27.01 -0.38
C ALA A 6 -53.29 -26.24 0.74
N LEU A 7 -51.96 -26.22 0.73
CA LEU A 7 -51.15 -25.35 1.60
C LEU A 7 -51.01 -23.98 0.93
N ILE A 8 -51.44 -22.93 1.65
CA ILE A 8 -51.24 -21.53 1.27
C ILE A 8 -49.98 -21.04 2.01
N ALA A 9 -48.93 -20.74 1.27
CA ALA A 9 -47.69 -20.14 1.80
C ALA A 9 -47.85 -18.62 1.87
N LEU A 10 -47.82 -18.07 3.08
CA LEU A 10 -47.81 -16.62 3.33
C LEU A 10 -46.37 -16.10 3.19
N ALA A 11 -46.10 -15.37 2.13
CA ALA A 11 -44.84 -14.66 1.92
C ALA A 11 -44.81 -13.40 2.79
N SER A 12 -44.01 -13.42 3.87
CA SER A 12 -43.80 -12.28 4.75
C SER A 12 -42.76 -11.33 4.14
N CYS A 13 -43.20 -10.19 3.59
CA CYS A 13 -42.31 -9.12 3.16
C CYS A 13 -41.72 -8.40 4.38
N ALA A 14 -40.46 -8.72 4.73
CA ALA A 14 -39.71 -7.93 5.69
C ALA A 14 -39.32 -6.58 5.06
N VAL A 15 -39.88 -5.49 5.59
CA VAL A 15 -39.48 -4.12 5.24
C VAL A 15 -38.12 -3.87 5.90
N VAL A 16 -37.04 -3.88 5.11
CA VAL A 16 -35.72 -3.47 5.60
C VAL A 16 -35.70 -1.93 5.66
N PRO A 17 -35.53 -1.31 6.83
CA PRO A 17 -35.44 0.14 6.91
C PRO A 17 -34.21 0.61 6.14
N LEU A 18 -34.42 1.58 5.25
CA LEU A 18 -33.34 2.25 4.52
C LEU A 18 -32.59 3.15 5.52
N VAL A 19 -31.49 2.65 6.08
CA VAL A 19 -30.59 3.47 6.90
C VAL A 19 -29.84 4.40 5.94
N LEU A 20 -30.31 5.65 5.85
CA LEU A 20 -29.58 6.72 5.18
C LEU A 20 -28.26 6.93 5.93
N ALA A 21 -27.15 6.53 5.31
CA ALA A 21 -25.82 6.87 5.80
C ALA A 21 -25.71 8.41 5.81
N GLY A 22 -25.78 9.01 7.00
CA GLY A 22 -25.47 10.43 7.16
C GLY A 22 -24.06 10.74 6.66
N PRO A 23 -23.76 12.01 6.32
CA PRO A 23 -22.42 12.40 5.93
C PRO A 23 -21.43 11.94 7.00
N LEU A 24 -20.46 11.11 6.61
CA LEU A 24 -19.43 10.64 7.51
C LEU A 24 -18.73 11.86 8.10
N SER A 25 -18.80 12.01 9.42
CA SER A 25 -18.15 13.10 10.13
C SER A 25 -16.65 12.94 9.94
N THR A 26 -16.05 13.82 9.14
CA THR A 26 -14.60 13.92 9.02
C THR A 26 -14.07 14.60 10.27
N ARG A 27 -13.03 14.01 10.87
CA ARG A 27 -12.52 14.47 12.17
C ARG A 27 -11.00 14.53 12.17
N ALA A 28 -10.46 15.51 12.89
CA ALA A 28 -9.03 15.67 13.08
C ALA A 28 -8.45 14.46 13.84
N ILE A 29 -7.23 14.08 13.49
CA ILE A 29 -6.49 12.96 14.08
C ILE A 29 -6.33 13.19 15.58
N GLY A 30 -5.97 14.42 15.99
CA GLY A 30 -5.72 14.76 17.39
C GLY A 30 -6.91 14.55 18.35
N ASN A 31 -8.15 14.62 17.84
CA ASN A 31 -9.35 14.46 18.66
C ASN A 31 -9.88 13.02 18.67
N ASP A 32 -9.78 12.35 17.54
CA ASP A 32 -10.50 11.10 17.29
C ASP A 32 -9.60 9.88 17.24
N CYS A 33 -8.29 10.06 17.29
CA CYS A 33 -7.32 8.98 17.25
C CYS A 33 -6.48 8.92 18.54
N THR A 34 -6.06 7.70 18.88
CA THR A 34 -5.18 7.40 20.02
C THR A 34 -4.00 6.56 19.56
N ARG A 35 -2.96 6.43 20.38
CA ARG A 35 -1.73 5.67 20.07
C ARG A 35 -1.11 6.09 18.72
N ILE A 36 -1.16 7.39 18.45
CA ILE A 36 -0.59 8.00 17.24
C ILE A 36 0.93 7.86 17.31
N ARG A 37 1.53 7.24 16.28
CA ARG A 37 2.97 6.97 16.21
C ARG A 37 3.44 6.92 14.76
N LEU A 38 4.75 7.06 14.57
CA LEU A 38 5.42 6.72 13.32
C LEU A 38 6.00 5.32 13.40
N GLN A 39 5.88 4.58 12.30
CA GLN A 39 6.55 3.31 12.09
C GLN A 39 7.16 3.32 10.69
N GLY A 40 8.45 3.64 10.60
CA GLY A 40 9.04 4.03 9.32
C GLY A 40 8.37 5.30 8.78
N ALA A 41 7.93 5.28 7.52
CA ALA A 41 7.15 6.37 6.93
C ALA A 41 5.62 6.18 7.02
N TRP A 42 5.15 5.26 7.87
CA TRP A 42 3.73 5.08 8.16
C TRP A 42 3.31 5.91 9.37
N LEU A 43 2.29 6.75 9.22
CA LEU A 43 1.50 7.24 10.35
C LEU A 43 0.56 6.12 10.77
N VAL A 44 0.56 5.76 12.06
CA VAL A 44 -0.30 4.71 12.62
C VAL A 44 -1.08 5.29 13.79
N ALA A 45 -2.39 5.04 13.83
CA ALA A 45 -3.22 5.39 14.99
C ALA A 45 -4.46 4.49 15.10
N ASP A 46 -5.09 4.45 16.28
CA ASP A 46 -6.43 3.89 16.42
C ASP A 46 -7.49 4.98 16.46
N CYS A 47 -8.36 4.99 15.47
CA CYS A 47 -9.31 6.07 15.29
C CYS A 47 -10.75 5.59 15.54
N LEU A 48 -11.58 6.46 16.11
CA LEU A 48 -12.99 6.17 16.35
C LEU A 48 -13.72 5.92 15.03
N THR A 49 -14.51 4.85 15.02
CA THR A 49 -15.34 4.46 13.88
C THR A 49 -16.59 5.32 13.71
N GLY A 50 -17.00 6.01 14.79
CA GLY A 50 -18.24 6.77 14.85
C GLY A 50 -19.49 5.92 15.07
N GLN A 51 -19.37 4.60 15.17
CA GLN A 51 -20.48 3.70 15.55
C GLN A 51 -20.92 3.96 17.00
N ASP A 52 -19.95 4.20 17.87
CA ASP A 52 -20.12 4.62 19.25
C ASP A 52 -18.89 5.45 19.69
N SER A 53 -18.82 5.86 20.95
CA SER A 53 -17.75 6.71 21.49
C SER A 53 -16.45 5.97 21.84
N THR A 54 -16.38 4.66 21.62
CA THR A 54 -15.30 3.78 22.11
C THR A 54 -14.71 2.88 21.04
N THR A 55 -15.48 2.49 20.02
CA THR A 55 -15.07 1.54 18.99
C THR A 55 -14.06 2.19 18.07
N ARG A 56 -12.83 1.67 18.11
CA ARG A 56 -11.68 2.13 17.31
C ARG A 56 -11.13 1.03 16.42
N ILE A 57 -10.57 1.43 15.28
CA ILE A 57 -9.80 0.53 14.41
C ILE A 57 -8.40 1.10 14.23
N GLU A 58 -7.41 0.22 14.08
CA GLU A 58 -6.05 0.63 13.73
C GLU A 58 -6.01 0.91 12.21
N SER A 59 -5.56 2.10 11.86
CA SER A 59 -5.46 2.57 10.48
C SER A 59 -4.12 3.27 10.26
N THR A 60 -3.64 3.22 9.02
CA THR A 60 -2.34 3.79 8.67
C THR A 60 -2.39 4.65 7.42
N VAL A 61 -1.48 5.61 7.31
CA VAL A 61 -1.24 6.38 6.08
C VAL A 61 0.23 6.32 5.74
N TRP A 62 0.55 6.00 4.48
CA TRP A 62 1.90 6.08 3.96
C TRP A 62 2.25 7.54 3.67
N LEU A 63 2.98 8.19 4.57
CA LEU A 63 3.23 9.63 4.49
C LEU A 63 4.07 10.03 3.27
N ALA A 64 4.92 9.12 2.81
CA ALA A 64 5.79 9.34 1.66
C ALA A 64 5.04 9.60 0.35
N SER A 65 3.82 9.08 0.17
CA SER A 65 3.03 9.37 -1.02
C SER A 65 2.23 10.68 -0.91
N LYS A 66 2.26 11.33 0.26
CA LYS A 66 1.46 12.52 0.57
C LYS A 66 2.32 13.75 0.87
N ILE A 67 3.59 13.56 1.24
CA ILE A 67 4.48 14.62 1.71
C ILE A 67 5.77 14.61 0.87
N GLY A 68 6.19 15.80 0.44
CA GLY A 68 7.47 16.08 -0.20
C GLY A 68 8.33 17.05 0.61
N ASN A 69 9.53 17.30 0.10
CA ASN A 69 10.45 18.29 0.61
C ASN A 69 10.72 19.35 -0.47
N ASP A 70 10.50 20.61 -0.14
CA ASP A 70 10.84 21.76 -0.99
C ASP A 70 11.90 22.60 -0.30
N ASN A 71 13.15 22.39 -0.70
CA ASN A 71 14.29 23.14 -0.19
C ASN A 71 14.35 23.21 1.36
N ALA A 72 14.29 22.05 2.00
CA ALA A 72 14.26 21.84 3.45
C ALA A 72 12.93 22.18 4.16
N ILE A 73 11.85 22.41 3.42
CA ILE A 73 10.51 22.64 3.98
C ILE A 73 9.62 21.46 3.62
N LEU A 74 9.04 20.80 4.63
CA LEU A 74 8.02 19.77 4.40
C LEU A 74 6.79 20.42 3.77
N LYS A 75 6.30 19.84 2.68
CA LYS A 75 5.08 20.28 2.01
C LYS A 75 4.22 19.10 1.62
N TRP A 76 2.93 19.34 1.50
CA TRP A 76 2.03 18.38 0.88
C TRP A 76 2.34 18.22 -0.62
N GLY A 77 2.32 16.99 -1.10
CA GLY A 77 2.60 16.65 -2.47
C GLY A 77 2.31 15.18 -2.75
N VAL A 78 1.49 14.92 -3.77
CA VAL A 78 1.27 13.57 -4.29
C VAL A 78 2.63 13.02 -4.75
N ASP A 79 2.94 11.81 -4.32
CA ASP A 79 4.22 11.13 -4.57
C ASP A 79 5.45 11.95 -4.14
N GLY A 80 5.29 12.76 -3.09
CA GLY A 80 6.32 13.71 -2.66
C GLY A 80 7.62 13.09 -2.14
N ASN A 81 7.56 11.85 -1.62
CA ASN A 81 8.69 11.00 -1.26
C ASN A 81 9.72 11.69 -0.33
N TYR A 82 9.22 12.46 0.64
CA TYR A 82 10.06 13.29 1.52
C TYR A 82 11.20 12.51 2.20
N GLN A 83 10.99 11.24 2.55
CA GLN A 83 11.96 10.41 3.26
C GLN A 83 13.27 10.16 2.49
N ARG A 84 13.33 10.41 1.17
CA ARG A 84 14.60 10.40 0.42
C ARG A 84 15.54 11.55 0.76
N SER A 85 15.02 12.59 1.38
CA SER A 85 15.73 13.84 1.63
C SER A 85 15.55 14.40 3.05
N CYS A 86 14.79 13.70 3.89
CA CYS A 86 14.55 14.06 5.28
C CYS A 86 14.91 12.89 6.19
N THR A 87 15.48 13.19 7.35
CA THR A 87 15.85 12.25 8.41
C THR A 87 15.27 12.69 9.74
N ASP A 88 15.43 11.85 10.77
CA ASP A 88 15.10 12.18 12.16
C ASP A 88 13.66 12.65 12.36
N CYS A 89 12.75 12.03 11.62
CA CYS A 89 11.35 12.35 11.64
C CYS A 89 10.66 11.82 12.89
N GLN A 90 9.92 12.68 13.56
CA GLN A 90 9.16 12.36 14.76
C GLN A 90 7.82 13.10 14.76
N LEU A 91 6.85 12.56 15.51
CA LEU A 91 5.60 13.26 15.78
C LEU A 91 5.77 14.14 17.01
N THR A 92 5.39 15.40 16.88
CA THR A 92 5.24 16.37 17.97
C THR A 92 3.76 16.75 18.08
N ASP A 93 3.31 17.09 19.29
CA ASP A 93 1.91 17.49 19.56
C ASP A 93 0.84 16.56 18.94
N GLY A 94 1.09 15.25 18.95
CA GLY A 94 0.19 14.23 18.41
C GLY A 94 0.26 14.06 16.89
N ALA A 95 -0.03 15.11 16.12
CA ALA A 95 -0.22 15.03 14.66
C ALA A 95 0.68 15.99 13.85
N LYS A 96 1.73 16.57 14.44
CA LYS A 96 2.70 17.37 13.68
C LYS A 96 3.94 16.54 13.36
N LEU A 97 4.25 16.38 12.08
CA LEU A 97 5.46 15.71 11.63
C LEU A 97 6.62 16.70 11.63
N THR A 98 7.60 16.51 12.51
CA THR A 98 8.83 17.29 12.55
C THR A 98 9.98 16.44 12.00
N CYS A 99 10.72 16.94 11.01
CA CYS A 99 11.85 16.27 10.39
C CYS A 99 13.02 17.22 10.18
N SER A 100 14.23 16.65 10.01
CA SER A 100 15.40 17.35 9.49
C SER A 100 15.51 17.11 7.99
N CYS A 101 15.27 18.13 7.16
CA CYS A 101 15.21 18.00 5.71
C CYS A 101 16.37 18.72 5.01
N ARG A 102 16.95 18.07 3.99
CA ARG A 102 18.08 18.63 3.22
C ARG A 102 17.58 19.64 2.17
N PRO A 103 18.14 20.86 2.10
CA PRO A 103 17.86 21.80 1.02
C PRO A 103 18.61 21.41 -0.27
N ASN A 104 18.39 22.14 -1.36
CA ASN A 104 19.18 21.94 -2.58
C ASN A 104 20.65 22.36 -2.37
N ILE A 105 20.86 23.41 -1.58
CA ILE A 105 22.17 23.95 -1.21
C ILE A 105 22.15 24.26 0.28
N GLY A 106 23.16 23.81 1.02
CA GLY A 106 23.34 24.10 2.44
C GLY A 106 23.11 22.90 3.35
N GLN A 107 22.93 23.18 4.63
CA GLN A 107 22.76 22.17 5.68
C GLN A 107 21.29 21.79 5.88
N PRO A 108 20.99 20.56 6.33
CA PRO A 108 19.64 20.17 6.71
C PRO A 108 19.00 21.13 7.72
N GLN A 109 17.71 21.38 7.58
CA GLN A 109 16.95 22.26 8.46
C GLN A 109 15.78 21.51 9.09
N SER A 110 15.49 21.84 10.36
CA SER A 110 14.31 21.33 11.04
C SER A 110 13.07 22.03 10.49
N THR A 111 12.07 21.25 10.10
CA THR A 111 10.81 21.73 9.55
C THR A 111 9.66 20.90 10.12
N THR A 112 8.46 21.46 10.17
CA THR A 112 7.29 20.81 10.76
C THR A 112 6.08 20.98 9.84
N LEU A 113 5.34 19.90 9.64
CA LEU A 113 4.09 19.87 8.89
C LEU A 113 2.96 19.37 9.79
N ASP A 114 1.84 20.09 9.81
CA ASP A 114 0.65 19.67 10.53
C ASP A 114 -0.15 18.67 9.69
N LEU A 115 -0.23 17.41 10.14
CA LEU A 115 -0.86 16.32 9.39
C LEU A 115 -2.39 16.47 9.34
N ASP A 116 -3.01 17.16 10.31
CA ASP A 116 -4.47 17.38 10.36
C ASP A 116 -4.97 18.26 9.21
N GLN A 117 -4.07 18.93 8.48
CA GLN A 117 -4.41 19.71 7.30
C GLN A 117 -5.03 18.85 6.20
N HIS A 118 -4.47 17.66 5.96
CA HIS A 118 -4.85 16.80 4.83
C HIS A 118 -5.01 15.32 5.16
N ILE A 119 -4.80 14.90 6.40
CA ILE A 119 -5.08 13.54 6.87
C ILE A 119 -6.15 13.63 7.95
N ARG A 120 -7.21 12.84 7.80
CA ARG A 120 -8.36 12.84 8.72
C ARG A 120 -8.84 11.42 8.97
N SER A 121 -9.59 11.24 10.07
CA SER A 121 -10.34 10.00 10.33
C SER A 121 -11.68 10.02 9.60
N TYR A 122 -11.94 8.97 8.82
CA TYR A 122 -13.17 8.69 8.10
C TYR A 122 -13.71 7.33 8.57
N SER A 123 -14.63 7.34 9.53
CA SER A 123 -15.13 6.10 10.17
C SER A 123 -14.00 5.20 10.69
N GLY A 124 -12.98 5.82 11.30
CA GLY A 124 -11.82 5.12 11.85
C GLY A 124 -10.70 4.86 10.85
N HIS A 125 -10.91 5.10 9.55
CA HIS A 125 -9.86 5.01 8.54
C HIS A 125 -9.14 6.35 8.42
N LEU A 126 -7.84 6.36 8.62
CA LEU A 126 -7.01 7.51 8.28
C LEU A 126 -6.86 7.57 6.77
N LEU A 127 -7.33 8.65 6.15
CA LEU A 127 -7.24 8.87 4.71
C LEU A 127 -6.74 10.28 4.42
N SER A 128 -5.98 10.43 3.33
CA SER A 128 -5.56 11.73 2.82
C SER A 128 -6.57 12.34 1.85
N ASP A 129 -6.92 13.61 2.01
CA ASP A 129 -7.83 14.35 1.12
C ASP A 129 -7.12 15.23 0.07
N LEU A 130 -5.81 15.03 -0.13
CA LEU A 130 -5.01 15.80 -1.10
C LEU A 130 -5.54 15.74 -2.53
N SER A 131 -6.14 14.61 -2.91
CA SER A 131 -6.74 14.41 -4.24
C SER A 131 -8.24 14.72 -4.26
N GLY A 132 -8.75 15.39 -3.23
CA GLY A 132 -10.16 15.70 -3.04
C GLY A 132 -10.83 14.86 -1.96
N PRO A 133 -12.15 15.08 -1.74
CA PRO A 133 -12.91 14.41 -0.69
C PRO A 133 -12.83 12.89 -0.78
N ARG A 134 -12.61 12.23 0.36
CA ARG A 134 -12.56 10.78 0.45
C ARG A 134 -13.87 10.19 0.98
N THR A 135 -14.17 8.98 0.53
CA THR A 135 -15.22 8.14 1.09
C THR A 135 -14.55 7.04 1.90
N ALA A 136 -15.04 6.77 3.12
CA ALA A 136 -14.49 5.69 3.93
C ALA A 136 -14.65 4.34 3.21
N PRO A 137 -13.65 3.45 3.30
CA PRO A 137 -13.81 2.07 2.88
C PRO A 137 -15.02 1.42 3.55
N ARG A 138 -15.78 0.64 2.77
CA ARG A 138 -16.96 -0.09 3.29
C ARG A 138 -16.58 -1.28 4.17
N THR A 139 -15.35 -1.74 4.03
CA THR A 139 -14.82 -2.92 4.72
C THR A 139 -13.56 -2.54 5.46
N THR A 140 -13.45 -3.03 6.68
CA THR A 140 -12.25 -2.91 7.50
C THR A 140 -11.52 -4.24 7.50
N SER A 141 -10.22 -4.22 7.25
CA SER A 141 -9.37 -5.39 7.39
C SER A 141 -9.20 -5.75 8.86
N SER A 142 -9.24 -7.04 9.17
CA SER A 142 -8.90 -7.59 10.48
C SER A 142 -7.38 -7.72 10.69
N ILE A 143 -6.57 -7.60 9.62
CA ILE A 143 -5.12 -7.68 9.69
C ILE A 143 -4.58 -6.37 10.26
N LYS A 144 -3.71 -6.47 11.27
CA LYS A 144 -3.02 -5.34 11.89
C LYS A 144 -1.78 -4.97 11.09
N ILE A 145 -1.30 -3.73 11.22
CA ILE A 145 0.04 -3.40 10.70
C ILE A 145 1.07 -4.27 11.44
N PRO A 146 1.96 -4.97 10.74
CA PRO A 146 2.96 -5.81 11.40
C PRO A 146 4.03 -4.95 12.07
N ALA A 147 4.71 -5.46 13.10
CA ALA A 147 5.85 -4.76 13.69
C ALA A 147 7.01 -4.60 12.69
N ASP A 148 7.20 -5.61 11.84
CA ASP A 148 8.13 -5.57 10.70
C ASP A 148 7.33 -5.36 9.41
N VAL A 149 7.44 -4.16 8.85
CA VAL A 149 6.78 -3.79 7.59
C VAL A 149 7.61 -4.12 6.36
N THR A 150 8.84 -4.63 6.53
CA THR A 150 9.71 -4.94 5.39
C THR A 150 9.14 -6.05 4.53
N TRP A 151 9.56 -6.04 3.27
CA TRP A 151 9.33 -7.15 2.36
C TRP A 151 10.48 -7.28 1.38
N ALA A 152 10.57 -8.44 0.74
CA ALA A 152 11.51 -8.69 -0.32
C ALA A 152 10.94 -9.58 -1.42
N LEU A 153 11.50 -9.47 -2.60
CA LEU A 153 11.31 -10.38 -3.73
C LEU A 153 12.66 -11.01 -4.07
N ALA A 154 12.66 -12.33 -4.28
CA ALA A 154 13.80 -13.04 -4.85
C ALA A 154 13.37 -13.61 -6.21
N PRO A 155 13.80 -12.99 -7.32
CA PRO A 155 13.53 -13.47 -8.66
C PRO A 155 14.44 -14.64 -9.05
N GLY A 156 14.05 -15.37 -10.09
CA GLY A 156 14.87 -16.36 -10.78
C GLY A 156 14.41 -16.55 -12.23
N GLY A 157 15.22 -17.21 -13.05
CA GLY A 157 14.95 -17.33 -14.48
C GLY A 157 15.02 -15.99 -15.19
N GLU A 158 16.04 -15.20 -14.91
CA GLU A 158 16.19 -13.83 -15.41
C GLU A 158 16.44 -13.83 -16.92
N SER A 159 15.76 -12.92 -17.60
CA SER A 159 16.05 -12.53 -18.98
C SER A 159 15.71 -11.05 -19.15
N THR A 160 16.06 -10.47 -20.30
CA THR A 160 15.71 -9.09 -20.62
C THR A 160 14.90 -9.00 -21.91
N PHE A 161 14.09 -7.96 -22.02
CA PHE A 161 13.44 -7.58 -23.28
C PHE A 161 13.47 -6.07 -23.48
N THR A 162 13.26 -5.66 -24.73
CA THR A 162 13.10 -4.27 -25.13
C THR A 162 12.06 -4.20 -26.24
N GLU A 163 11.35 -3.09 -26.32
CA GLU A 163 10.43 -2.81 -27.43
C GLU A 163 11.19 -2.53 -28.73
N ASN A 164 12.50 -2.17 -28.66
CA ASN A 164 13.33 -1.92 -29.83
C ASN A 164 14.45 -2.99 -29.98
N PRO A 165 14.25 -4.02 -30.82
CA PRO A 165 15.17 -5.13 -30.95
C PRO A 165 16.55 -4.75 -31.52
N THR A 166 16.72 -3.56 -32.10
CA THR A 166 18.02 -3.14 -32.65
C THR A 166 19.04 -2.75 -31.58
N ASN A 167 18.58 -2.47 -30.35
CA ASN A 167 19.40 -1.95 -29.26
C ASN A 167 19.47 -2.92 -28.06
N SER A 168 19.08 -4.19 -28.25
CA SER A 168 19.13 -5.19 -27.18
C SER A 168 20.58 -5.46 -26.77
N PRO A 169 20.99 -5.17 -25.52
CA PRO A 169 22.14 -5.89 -24.98
C PRO A 169 21.85 -7.40 -25.06
N PRO A 170 22.87 -8.25 -25.26
CA PRO A 170 22.65 -9.69 -25.20
C PRO A 170 21.97 -10.01 -23.86
N PRO A 171 20.90 -10.82 -23.86
CA PRO A 171 20.16 -11.08 -22.64
C PRO A 171 21.10 -11.71 -21.62
N ALA A 172 21.19 -11.14 -20.43
CA ALA A 172 21.63 -11.90 -19.28
C ALA A 172 20.58 -13.00 -19.09
N GLN A 173 20.89 -14.20 -19.54
CA GLN A 173 20.03 -15.36 -19.32
C GLN A 173 20.60 -16.11 -18.14
N ASP A 174 19.92 -16.02 -17.01
CA ASP A 174 20.13 -16.97 -15.93
C ASP A 174 19.03 -18.04 -16.03
N PRO A 175 19.34 -19.27 -16.47
CA PRO A 175 18.34 -20.33 -16.51
C PRO A 175 17.96 -20.83 -15.09
N ASP A 176 18.64 -20.38 -14.03
CA ASP A 176 18.36 -20.82 -12.67
C ASP A 176 17.02 -20.28 -12.15
N LEU A 177 16.07 -21.18 -11.96
CA LEU A 177 14.73 -20.91 -11.42
C LEU A 177 14.67 -20.94 -9.89
N SER A 178 15.80 -20.96 -9.18
CA SER A 178 15.83 -21.26 -7.75
C SER A 178 15.50 -20.09 -6.80
N CYS A 179 15.20 -18.89 -7.33
CA CYS A 179 14.97 -17.67 -6.54
C CYS A 179 16.07 -17.40 -5.49
N ARG A 180 17.35 -17.64 -5.84
CA ARG A 180 18.48 -17.53 -4.91
C ARG A 180 19.25 -16.23 -5.00
N TYR A 181 19.17 -15.53 -6.12
CA TYR A 181 20.02 -14.38 -6.41
C TYR A 181 19.23 -13.07 -6.39
N ASN A 182 19.95 -11.95 -6.28
CA ASN A 182 19.48 -10.57 -6.42
C ASN A 182 18.14 -10.26 -5.74
N ARG A 183 18.18 -10.03 -4.42
CA ARG A 183 16.98 -9.69 -3.65
C ARG A 183 16.61 -8.23 -3.85
N ILE A 184 15.37 -7.99 -4.27
CA ILE A 184 14.74 -6.66 -4.22
C ILE A 184 14.14 -6.53 -2.83
N THR A 185 14.61 -5.56 -2.06
CA THR A 185 14.17 -5.34 -0.67
C THR A 185 13.47 -3.99 -0.53
N SER A 186 12.52 -3.91 0.40
CA SER A 186 11.81 -2.69 0.73
C SER A 186 11.70 -2.53 2.23
N ASP A 187 11.93 -1.30 2.70
CA ASP A 187 11.76 -0.89 4.10
C ASP A 187 10.29 -0.58 4.44
N GLY A 188 9.36 -1.33 3.85
CA GLY A 188 7.92 -1.17 4.01
C GLY A 188 7.27 -0.15 3.08
N LEU A 189 7.91 0.16 1.95
CA LEU A 189 7.32 0.95 0.86
C LEU A 189 6.35 0.07 0.06
N PRO A 190 5.08 0.46 -0.15
CA PRO A 190 4.23 -0.15 -1.16
C PRO A 190 4.84 0.01 -2.55
N ALA A 191 4.54 -0.93 -3.46
CA ALA A 191 4.93 -0.85 -4.87
C ALA A 191 3.66 -0.84 -5.73
N PHE A 192 3.47 0.22 -6.51
CA PHE A 192 2.32 0.36 -7.40
C PHE A 192 2.78 0.18 -8.84
N CYS A 193 2.52 -1.01 -9.38
CA CYS A 193 2.99 -1.39 -10.70
C CYS A 193 4.48 -1.04 -10.96
N ASP A 194 5.34 -1.55 -10.09
CA ASP A 194 6.77 -1.39 -10.26
C ASP A 194 7.27 -2.36 -11.32
N ASN A 195 7.90 -1.84 -12.37
CA ASN A 195 8.48 -2.65 -13.44
C ASN A 195 9.99 -2.73 -13.28
N PHE A 196 10.58 -3.85 -13.67
CA PHE A 196 12.01 -4.11 -13.49
C PHE A 196 12.85 -3.43 -14.58
N ARG A 197 12.76 -2.11 -14.69
CA ARG A 197 13.47 -1.35 -15.71
C ARG A 197 14.96 -1.27 -15.41
N VAL A 198 15.78 -1.68 -16.36
CA VAL A 198 17.24 -1.56 -16.30
C VAL A 198 17.61 -0.08 -16.50
N PRO A 199 18.50 0.51 -15.66
CA PRO A 199 18.85 1.93 -15.71
C PRO A 199 19.83 2.25 -16.85
N VAL A 200 19.45 1.93 -18.09
CA VAL A 200 20.20 2.27 -19.31
C VAL A 200 19.47 3.31 -20.15
N SER A 201 20.16 3.88 -21.14
CA SER A 201 19.64 4.97 -21.99
C SER A 201 18.46 4.54 -22.86
N THR A 202 18.35 3.26 -23.18
CA THR A 202 17.24 2.67 -23.93
C THR A 202 16.25 1.97 -22.98
N PRO A 203 14.95 1.93 -23.29
CA PRO A 203 14.00 1.15 -22.51
C PRO A 203 14.31 -0.35 -22.61
N VAL A 204 14.83 -0.91 -21.52
CA VAL A 204 15.13 -2.34 -21.34
C VAL A 204 14.55 -2.74 -19.99
N TRP A 205 13.90 -3.89 -19.95
CA TRP A 205 13.30 -4.44 -18.74
C TRP A 205 13.84 -5.85 -18.49
N GLU A 206 14.10 -6.13 -17.21
CA GLU A 206 14.28 -7.48 -16.70
C GLU A 206 12.91 -8.16 -16.61
N GLN A 207 12.93 -9.47 -16.81
CA GLN A 207 11.75 -10.31 -16.67
C GLN A 207 12.16 -11.65 -16.07
N TYR A 208 11.30 -12.23 -15.24
CA TYR A 208 11.66 -13.38 -14.42
C TYR A 208 10.67 -14.52 -14.58
N ARG A 209 11.17 -15.76 -14.68
CA ARG A 209 10.35 -16.97 -14.81
C ARG A 209 9.89 -17.55 -13.48
N SER A 210 10.54 -17.17 -12.38
CA SER A 210 10.18 -17.60 -11.03
C SER A 210 10.30 -16.46 -10.04
N MET A 211 9.42 -16.43 -9.04
CA MET A 211 9.40 -15.40 -8.00
C MET A 211 9.18 -16.01 -6.62
N ARG A 212 9.88 -15.50 -5.62
CA ARG A 212 9.63 -15.76 -4.20
C ARG A 212 9.38 -14.44 -3.48
N ALA A 213 8.19 -14.28 -2.90
CA ALA A 213 7.90 -13.18 -1.99
C ALA A 213 8.26 -13.54 -0.56
N GLU A 214 8.79 -12.56 0.15
CA GLU A 214 9.08 -12.63 1.58
C GLU A 214 8.47 -11.40 2.26
N ALA A 215 7.66 -11.65 3.28
CA ALA A 215 7.05 -10.62 4.11
C ALA A 215 7.08 -11.12 5.56
N PRO A 216 8.14 -10.86 6.34
CA PRO A 216 8.29 -11.37 7.70
C PRO A 216 7.10 -11.02 8.60
N GLY A 217 6.52 -9.81 8.41
CA GLY A 217 5.32 -9.37 9.10
C GLY A 217 4.01 -10.03 8.65
N GLY A 218 4.03 -10.76 7.53
CA GLY A 218 2.91 -11.55 7.05
C GLY A 218 1.68 -10.76 6.59
N ALA A 219 1.82 -9.48 6.24
CA ALA A 219 0.70 -8.57 6.02
C ALA A 219 0.69 -7.90 4.64
N TRP A 220 1.38 -8.47 3.66
CA TRP A 220 1.51 -7.93 2.31
C TRP A 220 0.91 -8.85 1.25
N ALA A 221 0.26 -8.30 0.24
CA ALA A 221 -0.07 -9.04 -0.98
C ALA A 221 0.88 -8.62 -2.10
N PHE A 222 1.38 -9.62 -2.82
CA PHE A 222 2.23 -9.46 -4.00
C PHE A 222 1.46 -9.97 -5.20
N GLU A 223 1.39 -9.17 -6.25
CA GLU A 223 0.69 -9.48 -7.48
C GLU A 223 1.68 -9.38 -8.63
N TYR A 224 1.87 -10.47 -9.35
CA TYR A 224 2.84 -10.56 -10.44
C TYR A 224 2.15 -10.42 -11.78
N TYR A 225 2.71 -9.58 -12.65
CA TYR A 225 2.11 -9.24 -13.94
C TYR A 225 3.08 -9.53 -15.09
N GLY A 226 2.52 -10.01 -16.20
CA GLY A 226 3.25 -10.21 -17.46
C GLY A 226 3.27 -8.97 -18.37
N GLY A 227 2.52 -7.91 -18.01
CA GLY A 227 2.50 -6.62 -18.71
C GLY A 227 3.10 -5.50 -17.84
N LEU A 228 3.64 -4.46 -18.49
CA LEU A 228 4.31 -3.33 -17.85
C LEU A 228 3.36 -2.35 -17.14
N ASP A 229 2.07 -2.40 -17.46
CA ASP A 229 1.01 -1.52 -16.93
C ASP A 229 0.23 -2.14 -15.76
N CYS A 230 0.55 -3.39 -15.41
CA CYS A 230 -0.17 -4.18 -14.41
C CYS A 230 -1.69 -4.21 -14.64
N ALA A 231 -2.11 -4.11 -15.90
CA ALA A 231 -3.49 -4.27 -16.27
C ALA A 231 -3.85 -5.76 -16.39
N GLY A 232 -5.13 -6.07 -16.15
CA GLY A 232 -5.66 -7.43 -16.26
C GLY A 232 -5.49 -8.29 -15.01
N GLU A 233 -5.61 -9.60 -15.17
CA GLU A 233 -5.48 -10.57 -14.08
C GLU A 233 -3.99 -10.79 -13.75
N ALA A 234 -3.64 -10.74 -12.46
CA ALA A 234 -2.31 -11.09 -12.00
C ALA A 234 -2.02 -12.57 -12.33
N LEU A 235 -0.82 -12.85 -12.83
CA LEU A 235 -0.34 -14.22 -13.11
C LEU A 235 -0.33 -15.08 -11.85
N LYS A 236 -0.07 -14.44 -10.71
CA LYS A 236 -0.05 -15.04 -9.39
C LYS A 236 -0.27 -13.94 -8.35
N VAL A 237 -1.04 -14.29 -7.33
CA VAL A 237 -1.15 -13.50 -6.10
C VAL A 237 -0.52 -14.30 -4.97
N VAL A 238 0.42 -13.69 -4.24
CA VAL A 238 1.05 -14.26 -3.05
C VAL A 238 0.65 -13.45 -1.83
N GLY A 239 0.12 -14.13 -0.82
CA GLY A 239 -0.29 -13.52 0.45
C GLY A 239 0.08 -14.41 1.64
N PRO A 240 -0.58 -14.21 2.80
CA PRO A 240 -0.34 -15.00 4.00
C PRO A 240 -0.42 -16.51 3.71
N GLY A 241 0.63 -17.25 4.07
CA GLY A 241 0.77 -18.68 3.80
C GLY A 241 1.47 -19.05 2.49
N GLY A 242 1.69 -18.10 1.58
CA GLY A 242 2.43 -18.30 0.33
C GLY A 242 3.88 -17.76 0.34
N TYR A 243 4.28 -17.05 1.39
CA TYR A 243 5.63 -16.46 1.47
C TYR A 243 6.72 -17.54 1.58
N GLY A 244 7.92 -17.23 1.09
CA GLY A 244 9.08 -18.12 1.15
C GLY A 244 9.05 -19.28 0.13
N VAL A 245 7.98 -19.41 -0.64
CA VAL A 245 7.87 -20.38 -1.73
C VAL A 245 8.38 -19.74 -3.02
N CYS A 246 9.33 -20.40 -3.71
CA CYS A 246 9.75 -20.00 -5.05
C CYS A 246 8.81 -20.66 -6.06
N ASP A 247 7.91 -19.85 -6.63
CA ASP A 247 6.94 -20.31 -7.62
C ASP A 247 7.51 -20.12 -9.03
N VAL A 248 7.51 -21.18 -9.84
CA VAL A 248 7.78 -21.09 -11.28
C VAL A 248 6.48 -20.71 -11.99
N LEU A 249 6.54 -19.70 -12.84
CA LEU A 249 5.38 -19.07 -13.46
C LEU A 249 5.22 -19.51 -14.92
N SER A 250 3.98 -19.52 -15.40
CA SER A 250 3.63 -19.93 -16.76
C SER A 250 4.19 -18.98 -17.82
N MET A 251 4.43 -17.72 -17.44
CA MET A 251 5.01 -16.66 -18.26
C MET A 251 6.01 -15.85 -17.43
N ASN A 252 6.80 -15.01 -18.10
CA ASN A 252 7.73 -14.12 -17.42
C ASN A 252 6.97 -12.97 -16.74
N VAL A 253 7.37 -12.64 -15.52
CA VAL A 253 6.92 -11.47 -14.77
C VAL A 253 7.77 -10.29 -15.19
N VAL A 254 7.12 -9.17 -15.51
CA VAL A 254 7.79 -7.91 -15.91
C VAL A 254 7.48 -6.77 -14.94
N ALA A 255 6.41 -6.91 -14.16
CA ALA A 255 5.98 -5.92 -13.18
C ALA A 255 5.33 -6.57 -11.96
N VAL A 256 5.34 -5.83 -10.85
CA VAL A 256 4.78 -6.26 -9.56
C VAL A 256 3.97 -5.14 -8.92
N THR A 257 2.88 -5.51 -8.25
CA THR A 257 2.22 -4.65 -7.26
C THR A 257 2.37 -5.28 -5.89
N VAL A 258 2.79 -4.48 -4.91
CA VAL A 258 2.93 -4.89 -3.51
C VAL A 258 2.06 -3.97 -2.66
N ARG A 259 1.00 -4.53 -2.09
CA ARG A 259 -0.02 -3.77 -1.36
C ARG A 259 -0.20 -4.27 0.08
N PRO A 260 -0.45 -3.37 1.04
CA PRO A 260 -0.75 -3.77 2.41
C PRO A 260 -2.08 -4.52 2.47
N LEU A 261 -2.19 -5.48 3.38
CA LEU A 261 -3.42 -6.21 3.67
C LEU A 261 -4.16 -5.67 4.90
N TRP A 262 -3.62 -4.66 5.58
CA TRP A 262 -4.24 -3.95 6.71
C TRP A 262 -4.96 -2.67 6.25
N ASN A 263 -5.58 -1.93 7.19
CA ASN A 263 -6.26 -0.66 6.88
C ASN A 263 -5.22 0.43 6.59
N ALA A 264 -4.90 0.63 5.32
CA ALA A 264 -3.86 1.55 4.87
C ALA A 264 -4.34 2.46 3.74
N ASP A 265 -4.11 3.77 3.88
CA ASP A 265 -4.10 4.72 2.77
C ASP A 265 -2.67 4.81 2.22
N VAL A 266 -2.53 4.54 0.92
CA VAL A 266 -1.24 4.44 0.24
C VAL A 266 -1.13 5.45 -0.89
#